data_AF-A0A1I8HXU8-F1
#
_entry.id   AF-A0A1I8HXU8-F1
#
_cell.length_a   1.000
_cell.length_b   1.000
_cell.length_c   1.000
_cell.angle_alpha   90.00
_cell.angle_beta   90.00
_cell.angle_gamma   90.00
#
_symmetry.space_group_name_H-M   'P 1'
#
loop_
_entity.id
_entity.type
_entity.pdbx_description
1 polymer ?
#
loop_
_entity_poly.entity_id
_entity_poly.type
_entity_poly.pdbx_seq_one_letter_code
_entity_poly.pdbx_strand_id
1 'polypeptide(L)'
;MRLDAPPLWLAGYPVNVTFESFDSYPAPRHQCRIEASAAAAAATPWNMTLLSTTIESVKGNLGATLLNVKSVFAVQPVKEMTGSSVHCEVIPSTGIRIKFQEPWLFQIPTVTDPCINSITFSSNANSNYLEAGQIEQVQVTSHRCETSGWPVSHSCWLTVGSDAELKLKKISQTGFSSVHQLKLTKSMTNSDWQVRCQVNQSMQHQYPDVYSRKSDQPKVFFRGRTNLEGFDVETNKLLSINISVSEAWPPISSIVCQLFYFTKGQLEEVRVSRYILYTLCECVCVSAYITSTSARL
;
A
#
# COMPACT_ATOMS: atom_id res chain seq x y z
N MET A 1 15.08 -37.82 -11.52
CA MET A 1 15.35 -36.36 -11.37
C MET A 1 14.02 -35.65 -11.38
N ARG A 2 13.96 -34.39 -10.93
CA ARG A 2 12.75 -33.57 -10.95
C ARG A 2 13.10 -32.12 -11.27
N LEU A 3 12.39 -31.50 -12.20
CA LEU A 3 12.51 -30.08 -12.54
C LEU A 3 11.19 -29.40 -12.18
N ASP A 4 11.24 -28.44 -11.25
CA ASP A 4 10.10 -27.66 -10.81
C ASP A 4 10.34 -26.19 -11.12
N ALA A 5 9.44 -25.56 -11.87
CA ALA A 5 9.49 -24.14 -12.19
C ALA A 5 8.09 -23.52 -11.98
N PRO A 6 8.01 -22.22 -11.61
CA PRO A 6 6.74 -21.51 -11.55
C PRO A 6 6.01 -21.52 -12.90
N PRO A 7 4.67 -21.66 -12.90
CA PRO A 7 3.88 -21.59 -14.14
C PRO A 7 3.78 -20.17 -14.70
N LEU A 8 4.07 -19.14 -13.88
CA LEU A 8 4.02 -17.72 -14.25
C LEU A 8 5.39 -17.07 -14.14
N TRP A 9 5.82 -16.46 -15.23
CA TRP A 9 7.09 -15.74 -15.36
C TRP A 9 6.79 -14.29 -15.68
N LEU A 10 7.32 -13.38 -14.88
CA LEU A 10 7.10 -11.94 -15.05
C LEU A 10 8.38 -11.30 -15.57
N ALA A 11 8.25 -10.52 -16.62
CA ALA A 11 9.38 -9.82 -17.21
C ALA A 11 10.05 -8.92 -16.14
N GLY A 12 11.36 -9.09 -15.96
CA GLY A 12 12.15 -8.30 -15.02
C GLY A 12 12.11 -8.75 -13.56
N TYR A 13 11.35 -9.79 -13.19
CA TYR A 13 11.29 -10.29 -11.80
C TYR A 13 11.97 -11.66 -11.67
N PRO A 14 12.85 -11.87 -10.67
CA PRO A 14 13.58 -13.12 -10.55
C PRO A 14 12.64 -14.31 -10.32
N VAL A 15 12.87 -15.38 -11.08
CA VAL A 15 12.17 -16.67 -10.98
C VAL A 15 13.15 -17.73 -10.52
N ASN A 16 12.74 -18.51 -9.51
CA ASN A 16 13.53 -19.63 -9.01
C ASN A 16 13.04 -20.95 -9.63
N VAL A 17 13.96 -21.71 -10.19
CA VAL A 17 13.75 -23.05 -10.72
C VAL A 17 14.52 -24.04 -9.87
N THR A 18 13.85 -25.12 -9.47
CA THR A 18 14.43 -26.17 -8.63
C THR A 18 14.71 -27.39 -9.49
N PHE A 19 15.92 -27.94 -9.37
CA PHE A 19 16.31 -29.16 -10.04
C PHE A 19 16.90 -30.17 -9.06
N GLU A 20 16.31 -31.36 -9.01
CA GLU A 20 16.63 -32.44 -8.08
C GLU A 20 17.15 -33.67 -8.83
N SER A 21 18.28 -34.22 -8.39
CA SER A 21 18.77 -35.54 -8.78
C SER A 21 18.72 -36.47 -7.58
N PHE A 22 18.37 -37.73 -7.83
CA PHE A 22 18.22 -38.75 -6.78
C PHE A 22 19.24 -39.86 -6.98
N ASP A 23 19.57 -40.55 -5.90
CA ASP A 23 20.33 -41.81 -5.92
C ASP A 23 21.67 -41.70 -6.65
N SER A 24 22.40 -40.60 -6.41
CA SER A 24 23.66 -40.29 -7.10
C SER A 24 24.88 -40.51 -6.21
N TYR A 25 25.99 -40.98 -6.80
CA TYR A 25 27.28 -41.06 -6.11
C TYR A 25 28.44 -41.02 -7.13
N PRO A 26 29.43 -40.12 -6.98
CA PRO A 26 29.49 -38.98 -6.04
C PRO A 26 28.42 -37.91 -6.34
N ALA A 27 28.30 -36.89 -5.46
CA ALA A 27 27.33 -35.81 -5.64
C ALA A 27 27.55 -35.09 -6.98
N PRO A 28 26.58 -35.11 -7.90
CA PRO A 28 26.72 -34.45 -9.18
C PRO A 28 26.62 -32.94 -9.04
N ARG A 29 27.08 -32.22 -10.07
CA ARG A 29 26.80 -30.80 -10.25
C ARG A 29 25.61 -30.63 -11.17
N HIS A 30 24.79 -29.62 -10.92
CA HIS A 30 23.69 -29.26 -11.81
C HIS A 30 24.06 -28.03 -12.64
N GLN A 31 23.64 -28.01 -13.90
CA GLN A 31 23.70 -26.82 -14.75
C GLN A 31 22.36 -26.67 -15.45
N CYS A 32 21.78 -25.48 -15.39
CA CYS A 32 20.52 -25.16 -16.06
C CYS A 32 20.68 -23.94 -16.97
N ARG A 33 20.03 -23.99 -18.13
CA ARG A 33 19.98 -22.91 -19.13
C ARG A 33 18.60 -22.85 -19.77
N ILE A 34 18.27 -21.72 -20.37
CA ILE A 34 17.08 -21.58 -21.21
C ILE A 34 17.50 -21.65 -22.66
N GLU A 35 16.97 -22.63 -23.36
CA GLU A 35 17.15 -22.81 -24.79
C GLU A 35 16.02 -22.10 -25.53
N ALA A 36 16.41 -21.18 -26.43
CA ALA A 36 15.48 -20.35 -27.16
C ALA A 36 14.53 -21.19 -28.02
N SER A 37 13.27 -20.75 -28.08
CA SER A 37 12.31 -21.30 -29.03
C SER A 37 12.73 -21.01 -30.48
N ALA A 38 12.16 -21.74 -31.45
CA ALA A 38 12.39 -21.45 -32.86
C ALA A 38 12.02 -20.00 -33.25
N ALA A 39 11.04 -19.40 -32.56
CA ALA A 39 10.64 -18.00 -32.75
C ALA A 39 11.65 -17.00 -32.17
N ALA A 40 12.48 -17.43 -31.22
CA ALA A 40 13.55 -16.65 -30.59
C ALA A 40 14.95 -17.14 -31.01
N ALA A 41 15.08 -17.87 -32.12
CA ALA A 41 16.29 -18.62 -32.50
C ALA A 41 17.56 -17.76 -32.68
N ALA A 42 17.43 -16.43 -32.83
CA ALA A 42 18.57 -15.50 -32.86
C ALA A 42 19.10 -15.11 -31.46
N ALA A 43 18.39 -15.45 -30.39
CA ALA A 43 18.81 -15.17 -29.03
C ALA A 43 19.84 -16.19 -28.55
N THR A 44 20.92 -15.71 -27.94
CA THR A 44 21.85 -16.57 -27.19
C THR A 44 21.11 -17.25 -26.04
N PRO A 45 21.43 -18.52 -25.70
CA PRO A 45 20.85 -19.20 -24.55
C PRO A 45 21.00 -18.36 -23.28
N TRP A 46 19.94 -18.26 -22.50
CA TRP A 46 19.99 -17.53 -21.24
C TRP A 46 20.53 -18.43 -20.13
N ASN A 47 21.64 -18.02 -19.53
CA ASN A 47 22.22 -18.74 -18.41
C ASN A 47 21.45 -18.45 -17.12
N MET A 48 21.25 -19.48 -16.31
CA MET A 48 20.65 -19.36 -14.99
C MET A 48 21.74 -19.28 -13.91
N THR A 49 21.51 -18.51 -12.86
CA THR A 49 22.45 -18.35 -11.75
C THR A 49 22.15 -19.36 -10.67
N LEU A 50 23.12 -20.21 -10.30
CA LEU A 50 22.96 -21.11 -9.16
C LEU A 50 22.92 -20.31 -7.85
N LEU A 51 21.82 -20.43 -7.10
CA LEU A 51 21.65 -19.78 -5.80
C LEU A 51 22.08 -20.67 -4.64
N SER A 52 21.68 -21.94 -4.66
CA SER A 52 21.97 -22.88 -3.58
C SER A 52 21.96 -24.32 -4.06
N THR A 53 22.68 -25.16 -3.32
CA THR A 53 22.66 -26.61 -3.48
C THR A 53 22.56 -27.27 -2.11
N THR A 54 21.60 -28.16 -1.96
CA THR A 54 21.42 -29.01 -0.77
C THR A 54 21.71 -30.45 -1.16
N ILE A 55 22.49 -31.13 -0.32
CA ILE A 55 22.87 -32.54 -0.52
C ILE A 55 22.37 -33.33 0.68
N GLU A 56 21.60 -34.37 0.42
CA GLU A 56 21.04 -35.27 1.43
C GLU A 56 21.52 -36.69 1.18
N SER A 57 22.03 -37.35 2.22
CA SER A 57 22.46 -38.75 2.16
C SER A 57 21.28 -39.68 2.37
N VAL A 58 21.08 -40.61 1.45
CA VAL A 58 20.06 -41.64 1.51
C VAL A 58 20.70 -43.03 1.46
N LYS A 59 20.04 -44.02 2.06
CA LYS A 59 20.50 -45.41 2.04
C LYS A 59 19.88 -46.11 0.84
N GLY A 60 20.71 -46.47 -0.14
CA GLY A 60 20.28 -47.20 -1.31
C GLY A 60 19.86 -48.64 -0.98
N ASN A 61 19.16 -49.28 -1.93
CA ASN A 61 18.62 -50.64 -1.77
C ASN A 61 19.67 -51.72 -1.46
N LEU A 62 20.93 -51.48 -1.85
CA LEU A 62 22.07 -52.37 -1.59
C LEU A 62 22.88 -51.97 -0.34
N GLY A 63 22.35 -51.08 0.51
CA GLY A 63 23.03 -50.58 1.70
C GLY A 63 24.11 -49.52 1.44
N ALA A 64 24.39 -49.19 0.18
CA ALA A 64 25.29 -48.12 -0.21
C ALA A 64 24.72 -46.74 0.16
N THR A 65 25.58 -45.81 0.58
CA THR A 65 25.22 -44.40 0.75
C THR A 65 25.12 -43.74 -0.61
N LEU A 66 23.94 -43.25 -0.96
CA LEU A 66 23.66 -42.46 -2.15
C LEU A 66 23.30 -41.04 -1.75
N LEU A 67 23.31 -40.11 -2.71
CA LEU A 67 23.09 -38.70 -2.48
C LEU A 67 21.93 -38.19 -3.34
N ASN A 68 21.02 -37.48 -2.69
CA ASN A 68 20.03 -36.63 -3.34
C ASN A 68 20.57 -35.21 -3.36
N VAL A 69 20.57 -34.59 -4.55
CA VAL A 69 21.08 -33.23 -4.73
C VAL A 69 19.94 -32.36 -5.22
N LYS A 70 19.66 -31.28 -4.52
CA LYS A 70 18.67 -30.26 -4.88
C LYS A 70 19.40 -28.95 -5.16
N SER A 71 19.27 -28.42 -6.36
CA SER A 71 19.83 -27.13 -6.73
C SER A 71 18.73 -26.12 -7.07
N VAL A 72 18.90 -24.88 -6.65
CA VAL A 72 17.99 -23.77 -6.94
C VAL A 72 18.70 -22.78 -7.86
N PHE A 73 18.11 -22.49 -9.00
CA PHE A 73 18.62 -21.57 -10.00
C PHE A 73 17.71 -20.36 -10.14
N ALA A 74 18.27 -19.16 -10.26
CA ALA A 74 17.56 -17.93 -10.55
C ALA A 74 17.72 -17.55 -12.03
N VAL A 75 16.66 -16.98 -12.59
CA VAL A 75 16.69 -16.29 -13.87
C VAL A 75 15.80 -15.07 -13.83
N GLN A 76 16.18 -14.02 -14.55
CA GLN A 76 15.33 -12.85 -14.75
C GLN A 76 14.63 -12.98 -16.11
N PRO A 77 13.31 -13.24 -16.14
CA PRO A 77 12.59 -13.45 -17.38
C PRO A 77 12.58 -12.21 -18.27
N VAL A 78 12.64 -12.45 -19.58
CA VAL A 78 12.40 -11.47 -20.63
C VAL A 78 11.38 -12.02 -21.62
N LYS A 79 10.67 -11.15 -22.35
CA LYS A 79 9.55 -11.58 -23.20
C LYS A 79 9.94 -12.61 -24.25
N GLU A 80 11.17 -12.52 -24.75
CA GLU A 80 11.77 -13.40 -25.75
C GLU A 80 11.89 -14.86 -25.27
N MET A 81 11.85 -15.09 -23.95
CA MET A 81 11.82 -16.45 -23.38
C MET A 81 10.46 -17.13 -23.52
N THR A 82 9.42 -16.44 -24.00
CA THR A 82 8.10 -17.04 -24.25
C THR A 82 8.22 -18.19 -25.26
N GLY A 83 7.65 -19.36 -24.91
CA GLY A 83 7.75 -20.59 -25.69
C GLY A 83 9.14 -21.24 -25.71
N SER A 84 10.12 -20.67 -24.99
CA SER A 84 11.45 -21.26 -24.83
C SER A 84 11.41 -22.35 -23.76
N SER A 85 12.51 -23.09 -23.59
CA SER A 85 12.53 -24.24 -22.71
C SER A 85 13.67 -24.18 -21.69
N VAL A 86 13.37 -24.50 -20.43
CA VAL A 86 14.39 -24.69 -19.41
C VAL A 86 14.97 -26.09 -19.57
N HIS A 87 16.28 -26.15 -19.76
CA HIS A 87 17.06 -27.35 -19.91
C HIS A 87 18.05 -27.46 -18.74
N CYS A 88 17.93 -28.52 -17.96
CA CYS A 88 18.84 -28.83 -16.86
C CYS A 88 19.60 -30.13 -17.14
N GLU A 89 20.91 -30.08 -16.93
CA GLU A 89 21.80 -31.24 -17.05
C GLU A 89 22.51 -31.55 -15.73
N VAL A 90 22.78 -32.83 -15.55
CA VAL A 90 23.56 -33.36 -14.44
C VAL A 90 24.97 -33.62 -14.94
N ILE A 91 25.93 -32.92 -14.35
CA ILE A 91 27.35 -33.03 -14.66
C ILE A 91 27.97 -33.97 -13.62
N PRO A 92 28.33 -35.20 -14.02
CA PRO A 92 28.94 -36.16 -13.12
C PRO A 92 30.35 -35.70 -12.72
N SER A 93 30.66 -35.85 -11.44
CA SER A 93 31.89 -35.33 -10.82
C SER A 93 33.15 -36.05 -11.30
N THR A 94 33.02 -37.23 -11.91
CA THR A 94 34.13 -38.08 -12.40
C THR A 94 34.21 -38.20 -13.92
N GLY A 95 33.56 -37.34 -14.69
CA GLY A 95 33.65 -37.35 -16.16
C GLY A 95 32.94 -38.54 -16.85
N ILE A 96 32.38 -39.48 -16.09
CA ILE A 96 31.56 -40.58 -16.60
C ILE A 96 30.17 -40.03 -16.92
N ARG A 97 29.91 -39.66 -18.18
CA ARG A 97 28.56 -39.30 -18.67
C ARG A 97 27.63 -40.50 -18.53
N ILE A 98 26.91 -40.58 -17.42
CA ILE A 98 25.77 -41.49 -17.31
C ILE A 98 24.75 -40.98 -18.33
N LYS A 99 24.30 -41.85 -19.25
CA LYS A 99 23.20 -41.55 -20.17
C LYS A 99 21.94 -41.34 -19.32
N PHE A 100 21.68 -40.10 -18.96
CA PHE A 100 20.43 -39.75 -18.32
C PHE A 100 19.34 -39.70 -19.39
N GLN A 101 18.24 -40.41 -19.12
CA GLN A 101 17.01 -40.32 -19.89
C GLN A 101 16.64 -38.86 -20.04
N GLU A 102 16.46 -38.47 -21.30
CA GLU A 102 15.90 -37.24 -21.88
C GLU A 102 15.99 -35.95 -21.04
N PRO A 103 16.47 -34.84 -21.62
CA PRO A 103 16.53 -33.58 -20.88
C PRO A 103 15.15 -33.20 -20.35
N TRP A 104 15.07 -33.06 -19.02
CA TRP A 104 13.84 -32.66 -18.36
C TRP A 104 13.55 -31.24 -18.77
N LEU A 105 12.49 -31.09 -19.55
CA LEU A 105 12.21 -29.89 -20.28
C LEU A 105 10.97 -29.22 -19.72
N PHE A 106 11.13 -28.01 -19.19
CA PHE A 106 10.00 -27.16 -18.82
C PHE A 106 9.81 -26.12 -19.92
N GLN A 107 8.69 -26.19 -20.64
CA GLN A 107 8.30 -25.17 -21.60
C GLN A 107 7.81 -23.93 -20.84
N ILE A 108 8.38 -22.77 -21.14
CA ILE A 108 7.95 -21.49 -20.58
C ILE A 108 6.72 -21.04 -21.37
N PRO A 109 5.50 -21.12 -20.83
CA PRO A 109 4.29 -20.90 -21.61
C PRO A 109 4.19 -19.45 -22.09
N THR A 110 4.31 -18.50 -21.17
CA THR A 110 4.24 -17.06 -21.45
C THR A 110 5.06 -16.30 -20.41
N VAL A 111 5.84 -15.32 -20.86
CA VAL A 111 6.40 -14.28 -19.98
C VAL A 111 5.54 -13.02 -20.09
N THR A 112 4.93 -12.61 -18.98
CA THR A 112 3.97 -11.50 -18.97
C THR A 112 4.59 -10.24 -18.36
N ASP A 113 4.10 -9.07 -18.79
CA ASP A 113 4.46 -7.82 -18.12
C ASP A 113 3.89 -7.80 -16.69
N PRO A 114 4.58 -7.18 -15.72
CA PRO A 114 4.02 -6.92 -14.41
C PRO A 114 2.85 -5.93 -14.51
N CYS A 115 1.79 -6.09 -13.70
CA CYS A 115 0.77 -5.05 -13.67
C CYS A 115 1.32 -3.72 -13.16
N ILE A 116 0.75 -2.64 -13.68
CA ILE A 116 1.02 -1.28 -13.23
C ILE A 116 -0.03 -0.91 -12.19
N ASN A 117 0.40 -0.49 -11.01
CA ASN A 117 -0.51 -0.24 -9.90
C ASN A 117 -0.64 1.26 -9.62
N SER A 118 -1.85 1.71 -9.29
CA SER A 118 -2.12 3.09 -8.88
C SER A 118 -2.99 3.12 -7.62
N ILE A 119 -2.77 4.14 -6.79
CA ILE A 119 -3.58 4.43 -5.61
C ILE A 119 -4.28 5.76 -5.83
N THR A 120 -5.59 5.79 -5.60
CA THR A 120 -6.43 6.99 -5.70
C THR A 120 -7.31 7.13 -4.46
N PHE A 121 -7.60 8.37 -4.08
CA PHE A 121 -8.54 8.69 -3.00
C PHE A 121 -9.88 9.12 -3.61
N SER A 122 -10.97 8.88 -2.90
CA SER A 122 -12.33 9.18 -3.39
C SER A 122 -12.61 10.67 -3.40
N SER A 123 -12.06 11.38 -2.42
CA SER A 123 -11.93 12.83 -2.45
C SER A 123 -10.94 13.22 -3.55
N ASN A 124 -11.46 13.49 -4.75
CA ASN A 124 -10.66 14.03 -5.84
C ASN A 124 -9.93 15.31 -5.41
N ALA A 125 -8.72 15.52 -5.94
CA ALA A 125 -7.75 16.57 -5.62
C ALA A 125 -8.22 18.05 -5.79
N ASN A 126 -9.52 18.29 -5.98
CA ASN A 126 -10.10 19.61 -6.23
C ASN A 126 -10.97 20.14 -5.08
N SER A 127 -11.24 19.37 -4.01
CA SER A 127 -11.92 19.87 -2.79
C SER A 127 -11.24 19.33 -1.53
N ASN A 128 -10.08 19.92 -1.21
CA ASN A 128 -8.95 19.25 -0.55
C ASN A 128 -8.92 19.30 0.98
N TYR A 129 -10.06 19.39 1.68
CA TYR A 129 -10.04 19.41 3.14
C TYR A 129 -11.06 18.43 3.71
N LEU A 130 -10.57 17.42 4.42
CA LEU A 130 -11.39 16.44 5.13
C LEU A 130 -11.16 16.54 6.63
N GLU A 131 -12.26 16.43 7.37
CA GLU A 131 -12.23 16.59 8.82
C GLU A 131 -11.72 15.30 9.48
N ALA A 132 -10.83 15.43 10.46
CA ALA A 132 -10.37 14.31 11.26
C ALA A 132 -11.57 13.60 11.93
N GLY A 133 -11.59 12.27 11.84
CA GLY A 133 -12.71 11.43 12.25
C GLY A 133 -13.56 10.94 11.08
N GLN A 134 -13.49 11.57 9.90
CA GLN A 134 -14.15 11.09 8.70
C GLN A 134 -13.47 9.83 8.13
N ILE A 135 -14.24 9.08 7.35
CA ILE A 135 -13.77 7.89 6.63
C ILE A 135 -13.57 8.27 5.17
N GLU A 136 -12.34 8.11 4.69
CA GLU A 136 -11.96 8.21 3.29
C GLU A 136 -11.84 6.80 2.68
N GLN A 137 -12.06 6.67 1.38
CA GLN A 137 -11.81 5.39 0.70
C GLN A 137 -10.58 5.48 -0.19
N VAL A 138 -9.69 4.51 0.00
CA VAL A 138 -8.50 4.32 -0.80
C VAL A 138 -8.77 3.24 -1.82
N GLN A 139 -8.77 3.60 -3.09
CA GLN A 139 -8.87 2.66 -4.18
C GLN A 139 -7.48 2.31 -4.71
N VAL A 140 -7.22 1.03 -4.87
CA VAL A 140 -6.02 0.50 -5.51
C VAL A 140 -6.44 -0.25 -6.75
N THR A 141 -5.86 0.13 -7.89
CA THR A 141 -6.18 -0.49 -9.17
C THR A 141 -4.90 -0.99 -9.83
N SER A 142 -4.92 -2.25 -10.23
CA SER A 142 -3.86 -2.88 -11.01
C SER A 142 -4.27 -2.92 -12.48
N HIS A 143 -3.53 -2.18 -13.29
CA HIS A 143 -3.73 -2.01 -14.72
C HIS A 143 -2.86 -2.99 -15.50
N ARG A 144 -3.30 -3.36 -16.71
CA ARG A 144 -2.57 -4.26 -17.62
C ARG A 144 -2.31 -5.67 -17.04
N CYS A 145 -3.19 -6.13 -16.16
CA CYS A 145 -3.15 -7.48 -15.59
C CYS A 145 -3.81 -8.54 -16.47
N GLU A 146 -4.56 -8.13 -17.49
CA GLU A 146 -5.39 -9.03 -18.29
C GLU A 146 -4.57 -10.10 -19.02
N THR A 147 -3.32 -9.79 -19.36
CA THR A 147 -2.41 -10.72 -20.03
C THR A 147 -1.87 -11.82 -19.12
N SER A 148 -1.95 -11.66 -17.79
CA SER A 148 -1.45 -12.67 -16.86
C SER A 148 -2.47 -13.77 -16.58
N GLY A 149 -3.77 -13.50 -16.68
CA GLY A 149 -4.83 -14.48 -16.38
C GLY A 149 -4.93 -14.87 -14.90
N TRP A 150 -4.13 -14.24 -14.01
CA TRP A 150 -4.08 -14.57 -12.59
C TRP A 150 -4.85 -13.56 -11.73
N PRO A 151 -5.48 -14.00 -10.63
CA PRO A 151 -6.18 -13.11 -9.73
C PRO A 151 -5.19 -12.18 -9.02
N VAL A 152 -5.55 -10.90 -8.96
CA VAL A 152 -4.80 -9.91 -8.20
C VAL A 152 -5.49 -9.64 -6.89
N SER A 153 -4.72 -9.53 -5.81
CA SER A 153 -5.20 -9.12 -4.51
C SER A 153 -4.34 -7.97 -3.98
N HIS A 154 -4.99 -7.06 -3.25
CA HIS A 154 -4.31 -5.95 -2.59
C HIS A 154 -4.51 -6.00 -1.08
N SER A 155 -3.46 -5.65 -0.36
CA SER A 155 -3.49 -5.34 1.08
C SER A 155 -2.82 -3.98 1.29
N CYS A 156 -3.43 -3.12 2.11
CA CYS A 156 -2.94 -1.76 2.31
C CYS A 156 -2.74 -1.43 3.78
N TRP A 157 -1.79 -0.52 4.04
CA TRP A 157 -1.43 -0.01 5.34
C TRP A 157 -1.25 1.51 5.27
N LEU A 158 -1.57 2.18 6.36
CA LEU A 158 -1.26 3.57 6.61
C LEU A 158 0.01 3.66 7.45
N THR A 159 0.92 4.52 7.02
CA THR A 159 2.06 4.96 7.81
C THR A 159 1.88 6.45 8.11
N VAL A 160 2.13 6.87 9.35
CA VAL A 160 2.05 8.28 9.77
C VAL A 160 3.42 8.66 10.33
N GLY A 161 4.22 9.42 9.59
CA GLY A 161 5.61 9.71 9.97
C GLY A 161 6.44 8.42 10.11
N SER A 162 7.04 8.21 11.28
CA SER A 162 7.82 7.01 11.64
C SER A 162 7.02 5.99 12.45
N ASP A 163 5.71 6.16 12.59
CA ASP A 163 4.88 5.29 13.40
C ASP A 163 4.68 3.90 12.76
N ALA A 164 4.21 2.96 13.59
CA ALA A 164 3.87 1.60 13.16
C ALA A 164 2.80 1.61 12.06
N GLU A 165 2.93 0.68 11.11
CA GLU A 165 1.99 0.53 10.01
C GLU A 165 0.62 0.04 10.49
N LEU A 166 -0.44 0.80 10.16
CA LEU A 166 -1.82 0.45 10.47
C LEU A 166 -2.50 -0.19 9.26
N LYS A 167 -2.87 -1.47 9.38
CA LYS A 167 -3.56 -2.18 8.30
C LYS A 167 -4.94 -1.57 8.01
N LEU A 168 -5.22 -1.27 6.75
CA LEU A 168 -6.50 -0.74 6.30
C LEU A 168 -7.52 -1.87 6.11
N LYS A 169 -8.79 -1.56 6.38
CA LYS A 169 -9.89 -2.52 6.20
C LYS A 169 -10.33 -2.52 4.74
N LYS A 170 -10.16 -3.64 4.07
CA LYS A 170 -10.71 -3.88 2.72
C LYS A 170 -12.23 -3.98 2.76
N ILE A 171 -12.91 -3.19 1.93
CA ILE A 171 -14.38 -3.12 1.83
C ILE A 171 -14.87 -3.99 0.69
N SER A 172 -14.20 -3.89 -0.46
CA SER A 172 -14.62 -4.53 -1.69
C SER A 172 -13.42 -4.84 -2.58
N GLN A 173 -13.62 -5.81 -3.47
CA GLN A 173 -12.73 -6.07 -4.59
C GLN A 173 -13.60 -6.42 -5.79
N THR A 174 -13.34 -5.72 -6.89
CA THR A 174 -14.02 -5.93 -8.17
C THR A 174 -12.94 -6.04 -9.25
N GLY A 175 -12.78 -7.25 -9.81
CA GLY A 175 -11.70 -7.54 -10.75
C GLY A 175 -10.32 -7.22 -10.17
N PHE A 176 -9.57 -6.37 -10.86
CA PHE A 176 -8.21 -5.94 -10.48
C PHE A 176 -8.19 -4.65 -9.64
N SER A 177 -9.33 -4.24 -9.07
CA SER A 177 -9.45 -3.07 -8.20
C SER A 177 -9.97 -3.46 -6.83
N SER A 178 -9.43 -2.85 -5.77
CA SER A 178 -9.95 -2.99 -4.41
C SER A 178 -10.06 -1.64 -3.71
N VAL A 179 -11.00 -1.57 -2.76
CA VAL A 179 -11.28 -0.38 -1.98
C VAL A 179 -11.07 -0.66 -0.50
N HIS A 180 -10.38 0.25 0.19
CA HIS A 180 -10.01 0.15 1.60
C HIS A 180 -10.49 1.38 2.38
N GLN A 181 -10.90 1.19 3.64
CA GLN A 181 -11.28 2.30 4.54
C GLN A 181 -10.05 2.88 5.21
N LEU A 182 -9.92 4.20 5.10
CA LEU A 182 -8.96 5.01 5.82
C LEU A 182 -9.72 5.93 6.77
N LYS A 183 -9.55 5.73 8.07
CA LYS A 183 -10.07 6.66 9.08
C LYS A 183 -9.06 7.79 9.28
N LEU A 184 -9.47 9.01 8.97
CA LEU A 184 -8.62 10.18 9.12
C LEU A 184 -8.47 10.55 10.59
N THR A 185 -7.25 10.86 11.02
CA THR A 185 -6.93 11.22 12.40
C THR A 185 -6.28 12.59 12.47
N LYS A 186 -6.29 13.21 13.66
CA LYS A 186 -5.62 14.49 13.90
C LYS A 186 -4.11 14.43 13.62
N SER A 187 -3.46 13.28 13.83
CA SER A 187 -2.03 13.13 13.54
C SER A 187 -1.69 13.33 12.06
N MET A 188 -2.64 13.08 11.15
CA MET A 188 -2.45 13.21 9.70
C MET A 188 -2.47 14.66 9.20
N THR A 189 -2.74 15.66 10.06
CA THR A 189 -2.75 17.07 9.63
C THR A 189 -1.34 17.65 9.44
N ASN A 190 -0.40 17.20 10.28
CA ASN A 190 0.96 17.74 10.38
C ASN A 190 2.05 16.68 10.19
N SER A 191 1.66 15.43 9.94
CA SER A 191 2.59 14.33 9.70
C SER A 191 2.63 13.98 8.23
N ASP A 192 3.82 13.60 7.77
CA ASP A 192 3.99 12.93 6.48
C ASP A 192 3.36 11.54 6.55
N TRP A 193 2.08 11.44 6.21
CA TRP A 193 1.40 10.16 6.14
C TRP A 193 1.41 9.62 4.71
N GLN A 194 1.34 8.31 4.58
CA GLN A 194 1.34 7.63 3.29
C GLN A 194 0.56 6.32 3.37
N VAL A 195 -0.07 5.95 2.26
CA VAL A 195 -0.67 4.63 2.12
C VAL A 195 0.27 3.77 1.29
N ARG A 196 0.68 2.65 1.87
CA ARG A 196 1.46 1.60 1.24
C ARG A 196 0.52 0.45 0.93
N CYS A 197 0.55 -0.05 -0.30
CA CYS A 197 -0.25 -1.20 -0.70
C CYS A 197 0.65 -2.27 -1.32
N GLN A 198 0.57 -3.47 -0.77
CA GLN A 198 1.15 -4.66 -1.35
C GLN A 198 0.19 -5.25 -2.37
N VAL A 199 0.71 -5.53 -3.56
CA VAL A 199 -0.04 -6.16 -4.65
C VAL A 199 0.45 -7.58 -4.82
N ASN A 200 -0.46 -8.54 -4.78
CA ASN A 200 -0.13 -9.94 -4.96
C ASN A 200 -0.91 -10.47 -6.16
N GLN A 201 -0.19 -10.78 -7.23
CA GLN A 201 -0.76 -11.30 -8.48
C GLN A 201 -0.56 -12.82 -8.61
N SER A 202 0.19 -13.45 -7.70
CA SER A 202 0.32 -14.90 -7.57
C SER A 202 1.07 -15.24 -6.27
N MET A 203 0.73 -16.36 -5.64
CA MET A 203 1.33 -16.79 -4.36
C MET A 203 2.87 -16.91 -4.36
N GLN A 204 3.53 -16.88 -5.52
CA GLN A 204 4.96 -17.11 -5.66
C GLN A 204 5.80 -15.83 -5.79
N HIS A 205 5.22 -14.68 -6.12
CA HIS A 205 5.98 -13.46 -6.40
C HIS A 205 5.57 -12.30 -5.49
N GLN A 206 6.54 -11.73 -4.77
CA GLN A 206 6.36 -10.46 -4.07
C GLN A 206 6.59 -9.32 -5.05
N TYR A 207 5.53 -8.55 -5.33
CA TYR A 207 5.66 -7.29 -6.07
C TYR A 207 6.21 -6.20 -5.14
N PRO A 208 6.94 -5.22 -5.69
CA PRO A 208 7.26 -4.02 -4.94
C PRO A 208 5.97 -3.37 -4.45
N ASP A 209 6.04 -2.83 -3.26
CA ASP A 209 4.91 -2.09 -2.71
C ASP A 209 4.69 -0.80 -3.48
N VAL A 210 3.42 -0.40 -3.48
CA VAL A 210 2.94 0.79 -4.16
C VAL A 210 2.61 1.82 -3.11
N TYR A 211 3.05 3.05 -3.33
CA TYR A 211 2.90 4.13 -2.38
C TYR A 211 2.01 5.23 -2.93
N SER A 212 1.15 5.80 -2.08
CA SER A 212 0.34 6.94 -2.47
C SER A 212 1.21 8.18 -2.70
N ARG A 213 0.84 8.97 -3.72
CA ARG A 213 1.50 10.25 -3.99
C ARG A 213 0.98 11.29 -3.01
N LYS A 214 1.89 12.09 -2.43
CA LYS A 214 1.51 13.18 -1.52
C LYS A 214 0.58 14.21 -2.18
N SER A 215 0.70 14.43 -3.49
CA SER A 215 -0.15 15.35 -4.26
C SER A 215 -1.62 14.94 -4.30
N ASP A 216 -1.89 13.63 -4.19
CA ASP A 216 -3.21 13.05 -4.40
C ASP A 216 -3.92 12.80 -3.05
N GLN A 217 -3.20 12.97 -1.94
CA GLN A 217 -3.71 12.79 -0.59
C GLN A 217 -4.62 13.97 -0.19
N PRO A 218 -5.78 13.71 0.45
CA PRO A 218 -6.60 14.77 1.02
C PRO A 218 -5.87 15.49 2.15
N LYS A 219 -6.05 16.81 2.28
CA LYS A 219 -5.54 17.53 3.45
C LYS A 219 -6.49 17.30 4.62
N VAL A 220 -5.94 16.91 5.75
CA VAL A 220 -6.73 16.67 6.96
C VAL A 220 -6.76 17.96 7.78
N PHE A 221 -7.93 18.31 8.28
CA PHE A 221 -8.13 19.44 9.21
C PHE A 221 -8.93 18.97 10.42
N PHE A 222 -8.94 19.73 11.51
CA PHE A 222 -9.84 19.49 12.63
C PHE A 222 -10.25 20.79 13.28
N ARG A 223 -11.51 20.83 13.70
CA ARG A 223 -12.07 21.99 14.39
C ARG A 223 -11.60 22.04 15.84
N GLY A 224 -11.25 23.24 16.30
CA GLY A 224 -11.10 23.52 17.71
C GLY A 224 -12.45 23.65 18.40
N ARG A 225 -12.49 23.39 19.70
CA ARG A 225 -13.63 23.74 20.56
C ARG A 225 -13.50 25.18 21.00
N THR A 226 -14.55 25.97 20.82
CA THR A 226 -14.64 27.33 21.32
C THR A 226 -15.37 27.34 22.65
N ASN A 227 -14.72 27.82 23.71
CA ASN A 227 -15.37 28.08 24.99
C ASN A 227 -15.64 29.58 25.14
N LEU A 228 -16.84 29.91 25.62
CA LEU A 228 -17.31 31.26 25.88
C LEU A 228 -17.64 31.35 27.37
N GLU A 229 -16.92 32.19 28.10
CA GLU A 229 -17.21 32.49 29.50
C GLU A 229 -17.60 33.96 29.62
N GLY A 230 -18.78 34.22 30.18
CA GLY A 230 -19.30 35.56 30.45
C GLY A 230 -19.34 35.81 31.95
N PHE A 231 -18.66 36.84 32.43
CA PHE A 231 -18.69 37.24 33.84
C PHE A 231 -19.45 38.57 33.98
N ASP A 232 -20.44 38.59 34.86
CA ASP A 232 -21.05 39.83 35.34
C ASP A 232 -20.16 40.39 36.45
N VAL A 233 -19.41 41.44 36.13
CA VAL A 233 -18.45 42.06 37.06
C VAL A 233 -19.23 42.99 37.99
N GLU A 234 -20.00 42.39 38.91
CA GLU A 234 -20.64 42.85 40.17
C GLU A 234 -21.11 44.32 40.38
N THR A 235 -20.97 45.25 39.45
CA THR A 235 -21.21 46.69 39.69
C THR A 235 -21.60 47.50 38.45
N ASN A 236 -22.39 46.93 37.55
CA ASN A 236 -23.11 47.65 36.49
C ASN A 236 -22.26 48.05 35.25
N LYS A 237 -22.27 47.13 34.27
CA LYS A 237 -22.22 47.36 32.79
C LYS A 237 -20.92 47.07 32.01
N LEU A 238 -20.13 46.07 32.40
CA LEU A 238 -19.15 45.48 31.48
C LEU A 238 -19.27 43.95 31.51
N LEU A 239 -19.77 43.37 30.41
CA LEU A 239 -19.73 41.93 30.16
C LEU A 239 -18.34 41.59 29.63
N SER A 240 -17.52 40.90 30.43
CA SER A 240 -16.27 40.34 29.94
C SER A 240 -16.56 38.98 29.31
N ILE A 241 -16.31 38.87 27.99
CA ILE A 241 -16.43 37.60 27.27
C ILE A 241 -15.02 37.10 27.01
N ASN A 242 -14.67 36.00 27.66
CA ASN A 242 -13.44 35.29 27.35
C ASN A 242 -13.72 34.22 26.28
N ILE A 243 -12.95 34.26 25.19
CA ILE A 243 -13.04 33.29 24.10
C ILE A 243 -11.74 32.53 24.06
N SER A 244 -11.80 31.22 24.32
CA SER A 244 -10.67 30.33 24.13
C SER A 244 -10.99 29.30 23.07
N VAL A 245 -10.01 28.98 22.23
CA VAL A 245 -10.10 27.89 21.26
C VAL A 245 -9.13 26.79 21.68
N SER A 246 -9.64 25.57 21.81
CA SER A 246 -8.79 24.39 21.94
C SER A 246 -8.05 24.13 20.61
N GLU A 247 -7.12 23.17 20.63
CA GLU A 247 -6.36 22.71 19.46
C GLU A 247 -7.23 22.65 18.18
N ALA A 248 -6.83 23.39 17.14
CA ALA A 248 -7.45 23.43 15.82
C ALA A 248 -6.38 23.37 14.73
N TRP A 249 -6.70 22.79 13.57
CA TRP A 249 -5.86 22.86 12.38
C TRP A 249 -6.69 23.10 11.11
N PRO A 250 -6.29 24.03 10.20
CA PRO A 250 -5.18 24.98 10.38
C PRO A 250 -5.40 25.92 11.59
N PRO A 251 -4.34 26.56 12.13
CA PRO A 251 -4.48 27.43 13.29
C PRO A 251 -5.48 28.55 13.02
N ILE A 252 -6.39 28.77 13.96
CA ILE A 252 -7.38 29.84 13.84
C ILE A 252 -6.70 31.18 14.11
N SER A 253 -6.65 32.05 13.11
CA SER A 253 -6.01 33.37 13.18
C SER A 253 -6.96 34.47 13.66
N SER A 254 -8.27 34.28 13.54
CA SER A 254 -9.29 35.26 13.93
C SER A 254 -10.63 34.57 14.23
N ILE A 255 -11.36 35.04 15.23
CA ILE A 255 -12.73 34.60 15.54
C ILE A 255 -13.65 35.81 15.39
N VAL A 256 -14.75 35.65 14.66
CA VAL A 256 -15.79 36.67 14.55
C VAL A 256 -16.93 36.26 15.48
N CYS A 257 -17.26 37.14 16.42
CA CYS A 257 -18.39 36.95 17.32
C CYS A 257 -19.43 38.05 17.10
N GLN A 258 -20.69 37.63 17.05
CA GLN A 258 -21.83 38.55 17.01
C GLN A 258 -22.53 38.49 18.37
N LEU A 259 -22.67 39.64 19.01
CA LEU A 259 -23.42 39.77 20.25
C LEU A 259 -24.79 40.35 19.94
N PHE A 260 -25.83 39.67 20.42
CA PHE A 260 -27.21 40.16 20.36
C PHE A 260 -27.67 40.41 21.79
N TYR A 261 -28.19 41.61 22.06
CA TYR A 261 -28.89 41.90 23.31
C TYR A 261 -30.35 42.22 23.04
N PHE A 262 -31.21 41.85 24.00
CA PHE A 262 -32.65 42.07 23.92
C PHE A 262 -33.05 43.16 24.91
N THR A 263 -33.50 44.30 24.39
CA THR A 263 -34.08 45.36 25.23
C THR A 263 -35.51 45.63 24.75
N LYS A 264 -36.50 45.44 25.63
CA LYS A 264 -37.90 45.80 25.43
C LYS A 264 -38.51 45.31 24.08
N GLY A 265 -38.26 44.07 23.71
CA GLY A 265 -38.89 43.44 22.53
C GLY A 265 -38.32 43.84 21.17
N GLN A 266 -37.23 44.64 21.12
CA GLN A 266 -36.46 44.89 19.91
C GLN A 266 -35.08 44.21 20.01
N LEU A 267 -34.65 43.63 18.89
CA LEU A 267 -33.40 42.90 18.74
C LEU A 267 -32.41 43.84 18.04
N GLU A 268 -31.37 44.27 18.75
CA GLU A 268 -30.31 45.11 18.20
C GLU A 268 -29.03 44.29 18.03
N GLU A 269 -28.44 44.31 16.83
CA GLU A 269 -27.18 43.63 16.50
C GLU A 269 -25.99 44.56 16.80
N VAL A 270 -25.07 44.12 17.67
CA VAL A 270 -23.76 44.78 17.81
C VAL A 270 -22.69 43.87 17.20
N ARG A 271 -22.17 44.29 16.04
CA ARG A 271 -21.02 43.63 15.42
C ARG A 271 -19.74 44.03 16.13
N VAL A 272 -19.11 43.06 16.79
CA VAL A 272 -17.72 43.21 17.26
C VAL A 272 -16.83 42.64 16.15
N SER A 273 -16.28 43.50 15.30
CA SER A 273 -15.42 43.08 14.17
C SER A 273 -13.95 43.41 14.40
N ARG A 274 -13.05 42.46 14.13
CA ARG A 274 -11.73 42.75 13.51
C ARG A 274 -11.26 41.61 12.60
N TYR A 275 -11.08 41.98 11.32
CA TYR A 275 -10.44 41.42 10.11
C TYR A 275 -10.23 39.90 9.88
N ILE A 276 -10.43 39.51 8.61
CA ILE A 276 -10.59 38.17 8.02
C ILE A 276 -9.30 37.69 7.33
N LEU A 277 -8.99 36.39 7.39
CA LEU A 277 -8.47 35.63 6.23
C LEU A 277 -8.81 34.11 6.33
N TYR A 278 -9.65 33.64 5.38
CA TYR A 278 -10.00 32.27 4.95
C TYR A 278 -10.62 31.21 5.92
N THR A 279 -11.96 31.21 5.94
CA THR A 279 -12.97 30.12 5.88
C THR A 279 -12.64 28.66 6.31
N LEU A 280 -13.19 28.25 7.46
CA LEU A 280 -14.25 27.23 7.64
C LEU A 280 -14.65 27.17 9.14
N CYS A 281 -15.34 28.20 9.62
CA CYS A 281 -15.97 28.20 10.95
C CYS A 281 -17.37 28.79 10.80
N GLU A 282 -18.40 27.95 10.83
CA GLU A 282 -19.71 28.41 11.26
C GLU A 282 -19.66 28.57 12.78
N CYS A 283 -19.33 29.76 13.24
CA CYS A 283 -19.59 30.18 14.62
C CYS A 283 -20.97 30.84 14.64
N VAL A 284 -22.01 30.08 15.01
CA VAL A 284 -23.32 30.66 15.34
C VAL A 284 -23.37 30.84 16.86
N CYS A 285 -23.24 32.08 17.32
CA CYS A 285 -23.45 32.44 18.73
C CYS A 285 -24.96 32.58 19.00
N VAL A 286 -25.51 31.73 19.87
CA VAL A 286 -26.92 31.79 20.29
C VAL A 286 -27.03 32.38 21.70
N SER A 287 -27.77 33.49 21.77
CA SER A 287 -28.33 34.28 22.90
C SER A 287 -27.83 34.06 24.33
N ALA A 288 -27.32 35.13 24.95
CA ALA A 288 -27.38 35.33 26.39
C ALA A 288 -28.64 36.14 26.74
N TYR A 289 -29.54 35.56 27.55
CA TYR A 289 -30.72 36.25 28.08
C TYR A 289 -30.30 37.08 29.31
N ILE A 290 -30.28 38.40 29.20
CA ILE A 290 -30.09 39.28 30.36
C ILE A 290 -31.46 39.87 30.72
N THR A 291 -32.12 39.31 31.73
CA THR A 291 -33.33 39.90 32.32
C THR A 291 -32.92 41.03 33.26
N SER A 292 -32.98 42.27 32.78
CA SER A 292 -32.97 43.45 33.65
C SER A 292 -34.38 43.62 34.27
N THR A 293 -34.61 43.03 35.44
CA THR A 293 -35.73 43.46 36.29
C THR A 293 -35.26 44.56 37.23
N SER A 294 -35.34 45.81 36.77
CA SER A 294 -35.42 46.96 37.68
C SER A 294 -36.81 47.58 37.56
N ALA A 295 -37.76 47.04 38.32
CA ALA A 295 -38.94 47.79 38.71
C ALA A 295 -38.56 48.67 39.92
N ARG A 296 -38.61 49.99 39.74
CA ARG A 296 -38.77 50.95 40.83
C ARG A 296 -39.91 51.88 40.44
N LEU A 297 -41.07 51.66 41.06
CA LEU A 297 -41.78 52.64 41.89
C LEU A 297 -42.49 51.85 42.99
#